data_AF-A0A7S3ULN9-F1
#
_entry.id   AF-A0A7S3ULN9-F1
#
_cell.length_a   1.000
_cell.length_b   1.000
_cell.length_c   1.000
_cell.angle_alpha   90.00
_cell.angle_beta   90.00
_cell.angle_gamma   90.00
#
_symmetry.space_group_name_H-M   'P 1'
#
loop_
_entity.id
_entity.type
_entity.pdbx_description
1 polymer ?
#
loop_
_entity_poly.entity_id
_entity_poly.type
_entity_poly.pdbx_seq_one_letter_code
_entity_poly.pdbx_strand_id
1 'polypeptide(L)'
;PQNCHDNFSLQDGHVVPALIHKCYVASRDQTAFTVAGSGKPLRQFVYSEDLARAIISFLQKDHCKKNSSVIVCPDDGDELSIEEVASTIAGAFGFSGAVELDPSRADGIFRKTASNLETEIIV
;
A
#
# COMPACT_ATOMS: atom_id res chain seq x y z
N PRO A 1 14.11 -11.20 1.36
CA PRO A 1 13.48 -12.44 0.85
C PRO A 1 12.11 -12.11 0.28
N GLN A 2 11.88 -12.44 -0.98
CA GLN A 2 10.75 -11.97 -1.79
C GLN A 2 9.40 -12.05 -1.03
N ASN A 3 8.74 -10.92 -0.82
CA ASN A 3 7.33 -10.87 -0.41
C ASN A 3 6.44 -11.34 -1.57
N CYS A 4 6.39 -12.65 -1.81
CA CYS A 4 5.77 -13.26 -2.99
C CYS A 4 4.34 -13.79 -2.78
N HIS A 5 3.66 -13.42 -1.68
CA HIS A 5 2.39 -14.03 -1.28
C HIS A 5 1.24 -13.04 -1.06
N ASP A 6 1.24 -11.88 -1.73
CA ASP A 6 0.07 -11.02 -1.74
C ASP A 6 -0.94 -11.46 -2.83
N ASN A 7 -2.21 -11.06 -2.69
CA ASN A 7 -3.26 -11.42 -3.65
C ASN A 7 -3.26 -10.45 -4.83
N PHE A 8 -2.73 -10.90 -5.98
CA PHE A 8 -2.70 -10.13 -7.23
C PHE A 8 -4.01 -10.21 -8.04
N SER A 9 -5.11 -10.71 -7.47
CA SER A 9 -6.41 -10.68 -8.14
C SER A 9 -6.80 -9.25 -8.53
N LEU A 10 -7.28 -9.06 -9.76
CA LEU A 10 -7.75 -7.76 -10.23
C LEU A 10 -9.08 -7.33 -9.60
N GLN A 11 -9.84 -8.28 -9.06
CA GLN A 11 -11.16 -8.06 -8.47
C GLN A 11 -11.10 -7.97 -6.94
N ASP A 12 -10.33 -8.86 -6.32
CA ASP A 12 -10.32 -9.06 -4.85
C ASP A 12 -8.93 -8.83 -4.23
N GLY A 13 -7.96 -8.36 -5.03
CA GLY A 13 -6.61 -8.09 -4.57
C GLY A 13 -6.53 -6.84 -3.71
N HIS A 14 -5.54 -6.78 -2.82
CA HIS A 14 -5.20 -5.54 -2.14
C HIS A 14 -4.75 -4.49 -3.17
N VAL A 15 -4.84 -3.21 -2.78
CA VAL A 15 -4.64 -2.08 -3.69
C VAL A 15 -3.29 -2.15 -4.42
N VAL A 16 -2.18 -2.34 -3.71
CA VAL A 16 -0.84 -2.37 -4.31
C VAL A 16 -0.66 -3.56 -5.27
N PRO A 17 -0.92 -4.82 -4.88
CA PRO A 17 -0.86 -5.96 -5.81
C PRO A 17 -1.75 -5.82 -7.03
N ALA A 18 -2.98 -5.35 -6.84
CA ALA A 18 -3.92 -5.15 -7.95
C ALA A 18 -3.39 -4.09 -8.93
N LEU A 19 -2.79 -3.00 -8.44
CA LEU A 19 -2.15 -1.98 -9.28
C LEU A 19 -0.91 -2.51 -10.01
N ILE A 20 -0.06 -3.31 -9.34
CA ILE A 20 1.08 -3.97 -9.97
C ILE A 20 0.60 -4.86 -11.12
N HIS A 21 -0.43 -5.68 -10.90
CA HIS A 21 -0.95 -6.57 -11.92
C HIS A 21 -1.60 -5.79 -13.08
N LYS A 22 -2.34 -4.72 -12.80
CA LYS A 22 -2.89 -3.83 -13.85
C LYS A 22 -1.79 -3.18 -14.68
N CYS A 23 -0.74 -2.68 -14.06
CA CYS A 23 0.40 -2.09 -14.77
C CYS A 23 1.10 -3.13 -15.66
N TYR A 24 1.30 -4.35 -15.15
CA TYR A 24 1.83 -5.46 -15.93
C TYR A 24 0.96 -5.79 -17.17
N VAL A 25 -0.36 -5.92 -16.98
CA VAL A 25 -1.29 -6.19 -18.08
C VAL A 25 -1.27 -5.05 -19.11
N ALA A 26 -1.32 -3.80 -18.66
CA ALA A 26 -1.25 -2.63 -19.55
C ALA A 26 0.07 -2.57 -20.33
N SER A 27 1.19 -2.89 -19.69
CA SER A 27 2.50 -2.97 -20.34
C SER A 27 2.55 -4.07 -21.40
N ARG A 28 2.05 -5.27 -21.07
CA ARG A 28 2.01 -6.42 -21.98
C ARG A 28 1.11 -6.17 -23.19
N ASP A 29 -0.06 -5.61 -22.96
CA ASP A 29 -1.11 -5.44 -23.98
C ASP A 29 -1.03 -4.07 -24.68
N GLN A 30 -0.07 -3.23 -24.29
CA GLN A 30 0.15 -1.87 -24.81
C GLN A 30 -1.09 -0.97 -24.69
N THR A 31 -1.81 -1.09 -23.57
CA THR A 31 -2.99 -0.28 -23.25
C THR A 31 -2.68 0.77 -22.19
N ALA A 32 -3.65 1.64 -21.90
CA ALA A 32 -3.55 2.54 -20.75
C ALA A 32 -3.55 1.75 -19.42
N PHE A 33 -2.80 2.24 -18.44
CA PHE A 33 -2.85 1.77 -17.06
C PHE A 33 -3.93 2.56 -16.31
N THR A 34 -5.13 2.01 -16.26
CA THR A 34 -6.28 2.66 -15.64
C THR A 34 -6.40 2.34 -14.14
N VAL A 35 -6.43 3.39 -13.33
CA VAL A 35 -6.68 3.37 -11.89
C VAL A 35 -8.14 3.73 -11.64
N ALA A 36 -8.84 2.92 -10.85
CA ALA A 36 -10.24 3.17 -10.53
C ALA A 36 -10.37 4.30 -9.50
N GLY A 37 -11.33 5.20 -9.71
CA GLY A 37 -11.61 6.33 -8.82
C GLY A 37 -10.82 7.58 -9.19
N SER A 38 -10.88 8.58 -8.31
CA SER A 38 -10.20 9.85 -8.47
C SER A 38 -8.71 9.80 -8.14
N GLY A 39 -8.21 8.69 -7.59
CA GLY A 39 -6.82 8.55 -7.13
C GLY A 39 -6.51 9.27 -5.80
N LYS A 40 -7.40 10.14 -5.33
CA LYS A 40 -7.20 11.00 -4.15
C LYS A 40 -7.22 10.31 -2.77
N PRO A 41 -7.86 9.15 -2.55
CA PRO A 41 -7.83 8.51 -1.24
C PRO A 41 -6.40 8.23 -0.76
N LEU A 42 -6.14 8.52 0.51
CA LEU A 42 -4.84 8.42 1.17
C LEU A 42 -4.74 7.13 1.98
N ARG A 43 -3.59 6.44 1.89
CA ARG A 43 -3.31 5.20 2.60
C ARG A 43 -1.89 5.17 3.14
N GLN A 44 -1.74 4.56 4.31
CA GLN A 44 -0.46 4.15 4.88
C GLN A 44 -0.14 2.74 4.42
N PHE A 45 1.07 2.52 3.90
CA PHE A 45 1.56 1.21 3.49
C PHE A 45 2.78 0.84 4.32
N VAL A 46 2.78 -0.38 4.87
CA VAL A 46 3.92 -0.93 5.60
C VAL A 46 4.53 -2.03 4.75
N TYR A 47 5.83 -1.94 4.49
CA TYR A 47 6.53 -3.04 3.82
C TYR A 47 6.62 -4.24 4.77
N SER A 48 6.31 -5.44 4.28
CA SER A 48 6.14 -6.58 5.18
C SER A 48 7.43 -7.06 5.84
N GLU A 49 8.62 -6.77 5.28
CA GLU A 49 9.88 -7.02 6.02
C GLU A 49 10.03 -6.04 7.20
N ASP A 50 9.53 -4.81 7.07
CA ASP A 50 9.58 -3.79 8.13
C ASP A 50 8.58 -4.15 9.23
N LEU A 51 7.37 -4.59 8.84
CA LEU A 51 6.40 -5.19 9.75
C LEU A 51 6.97 -6.41 10.49
N ALA A 52 7.71 -7.28 9.81
CA ALA A 52 8.34 -8.44 10.46
C ALA A 52 9.37 -8.01 11.51
N ARG A 53 10.21 -7.01 11.21
CA ARG A 53 11.16 -6.43 12.17
C ARG A 53 10.44 -5.77 13.35
N ALA A 54 9.33 -5.09 13.10
CA ALA A 54 8.49 -4.49 14.12
C ALA A 54 7.90 -5.55 15.07
N ILE A 55 7.37 -6.66 14.53
CA ILE A 55 6.84 -7.78 15.32
C ILE A 55 7.94 -8.40 16.19
N ILE A 56 9.13 -8.66 15.63
CA ILE A 56 10.26 -9.20 16.40
C ILE A 56 10.66 -8.26 17.54
N SER A 57 10.77 -6.96 17.25
CA SER A 57 11.11 -5.94 18.25
C SER A 57 10.06 -5.86 19.36
N PHE A 58 8.78 -5.94 19.01
CA PHE A 58 7.68 -5.95 19.97
C PHE A 58 7.74 -7.15 20.91
N LEU A 59 8.06 -8.34 20.39
CA LEU A 59 8.18 -9.57 21.18
C LEU A 59 9.42 -9.60 22.09
N GLN A 60 10.50 -8.92 21.69
CA GLN A 60 11.76 -8.88 22.45
C GLN A 60 11.72 -7.86 23.58
N LYS A 61 11.05 -6.72 23.37
CA LYS A 61 10.81 -5.76 24.44
C LYS A 61 9.77 -6.36 25.39
N ASP A 62 9.93 -6.13 26.70
CA ASP A 62 9.02 -6.59 27.76
C ASP A 62 7.67 -5.82 27.75
N HIS A 63 7.20 -5.42 26.56
CA HIS A 63 5.92 -4.76 26.30
C HIS A 63 4.73 -5.70 26.48
N CYS A 64 4.94 -7.01 26.70
CA CYS A 64 3.91 -7.97 27.06
C CYS A 64 3.36 -7.76 28.49
N LYS A 65 3.05 -6.51 28.86
CA LYS A 65 2.05 -6.27 29.92
C LYS A 65 0.73 -6.78 29.38
N LYS A 66 0.03 -7.62 30.18
CA LYS A 66 -1.26 -8.23 29.78
C LYS A 66 -2.18 -7.18 29.14
N ASN A 67 -2.59 -7.43 27.90
CA ASN A 67 -3.57 -6.68 27.10
C ASN A 67 -3.10 -5.41 26.36
N SER A 68 -1.81 -5.21 26.09
CA SER A 68 -1.37 -4.13 25.20
C SER A 68 -1.52 -4.52 23.72
N SER A 69 -2.27 -3.73 22.94
CA SER A 69 -2.25 -3.74 21.48
C SER A 69 -1.41 -2.57 20.96
N VAL A 70 -0.73 -2.77 19.84
CA VAL A 70 0.17 -1.79 19.20
C VAL A 70 -0.25 -1.64 17.74
N ILE A 71 -0.33 -0.41 17.26
CA ILE A 71 -0.57 -0.09 15.86
C ILE A 71 0.78 0.13 15.18
N VAL A 72 1.09 -0.67 14.17
CA VAL A 72 2.31 -0.54 13.37
C VAL A 72 1.96 0.10 12.04
N CYS A 73 2.31 1.38 11.88
CA CYS A 73 2.14 2.14 10.65
C CYS A 73 3.22 3.24 10.51
N PRO A 74 3.47 3.75 9.30
CA PRO A 74 4.31 4.93 9.08
C PRO A 74 3.70 6.17 9.76
N ASP A 75 4.41 7.28 9.75
CA ASP A 75 3.92 8.52 10.35
C ASP A 75 2.71 9.08 9.57
N ASP A 76 1.91 9.92 10.22
CA ASP A 76 0.71 10.54 9.62
C ASP A 76 1.04 11.38 8.36
N GLY A 77 2.30 11.81 8.21
CA GLY A 77 2.81 12.57 7.08
C GLY A 77 3.25 11.71 5.88
N ASP A 78 3.37 10.40 6.05
CA ASP A 78 3.88 9.46 5.03
C ASP A 78 2.74 8.73 4.29
N GLU A 79 1.53 9.26 4.37
CA GLU A 79 0.41 8.77 3.58
C GLU A 79 0.62 9.04 2.09
N LEU A 80 0.31 8.03 1.27
CA LEU A 80 0.34 8.14 -0.17
C LEU A 80 -1.07 8.08 -0.74
N SER A 81 -1.35 8.94 -1.71
CA SER A 81 -2.54 8.81 -2.55
C SER A 81 -2.44 7.59 -3.46
N ILE A 82 -3.59 7.06 -3.89
CA ILE A 82 -3.61 5.93 -4.83
C ILE A 82 -2.95 6.31 -6.17
N GLU A 83 -3.08 7.57 -6.58
CA GLU A 83 -2.39 8.12 -7.76
C GLU A 83 -0.87 8.09 -7.62
N GLU A 84 -0.32 8.51 -6.46
CA GLU A 84 1.12 8.46 -6.20
C GLU A 84 1.64 7.02 -6.18
N VAL A 85 0.89 6.10 -5.59
CA VAL A 85 1.22 4.67 -5.60
C VAL A 85 1.25 4.13 -7.03
N ALA A 86 0.22 4.42 -7.84
CA ALA A 86 0.17 3.98 -9.23
C ALA A 86 1.32 4.57 -10.06
N SER A 87 1.65 5.84 -9.86
CA SER A 87 2.77 6.51 -10.53
C SER A 87 4.11 5.90 -10.14
N THR A 88 4.29 5.59 -8.85
CA THR A 88 5.50 4.92 -8.34
C THR A 88 5.65 3.52 -8.94
N ILE A 89 4.56 2.75 -9.02
CA ILE A 89 4.55 1.43 -9.67
C ILE A 89 4.90 1.56 -11.15
N ALA A 90 4.28 2.49 -11.87
CA ALA A 90 4.55 2.71 -13.29
C ALA A 90 6.03 3.06 -13.55
N GLY A 91 6.60 3.94 -12.72
CA GLY A 91 8.02 4.29 -12.77
C GLY A 91 8.94 3.10 -12.49
N ALA A 92 8.65 2.32 -11.45
CA ALA A 92 9.42 1.12 -11.11
C ALA A 92 9.34 0.03 -12.19
N PHE A 93 8.21 -0.08 -12.89
CA PHE A 93 8.02 -1.02 -14.00
C PHE A 93 8.65 -0.54 -15.31
N GLY A 94 9.03 0.74 -15.42
CA GLY A 94 9.42 1.35 -16.69
C GLY A 94 8.26 1.50 -17.68
N PHE A 95 7.03 1.60 -17.20
CA PHE A 95 5.83 1.71 -18.04
C PHE A 95 5.80 3.07 -18.75
N SER A 96 5.77 3.06 -20.09
CA SER A 96 5.78 4.26 -20.93
C SER A 96 4.41 4.63 -21.51
N GLY A 97 3.35 3.90 -21.15
CA GLY A 97 1.98 4.19 -21.58
C GLY A 97 1.31 5.26 -20.75
N ALA A 98 0.06 5.60 -21.09
CA ALA A 98 -0.73 6.55 -20.32
C ALA A 98 -1.20 5.93 -18.98
N VAL A 99 -1.07 6.68 -17.89
CA VAL A 99 -1.72 6.37 -16.60
C VAL A 99 -2.98 7.20 -16.51
N GLU A 100 -4.14 6.54 -16.40
CA GLU A 100 -5.45 7.19 -16.44
C GLU A 100 -6.24 6.95 -15.16
N LEU A 101 -6.97 7.95 -14.71
CA LEU A 101 -7.90 7.84 -13.59
C LEU A 101 -9.32 7.66 -14.15
N ASP A 102 -10.07 6.67 -13.64
CA ASP A 102 -11.46 6.42 -13.99
C ASP A 102 -12.41 6.89 -12.87
N PRO A 103 -12.87 8.17 -12.91
CA PRO A 103 -13.75 8.72 -11.90
C PRO A 103 -15.19 8.18 -11.97
N SER A 104 -15.52 7.34 -12.96
CA SER A 104 -16.83 6.66 -13.00
C SER A 104 -16.96 5.59 -11.92
N ARG A 105 -15.83 5.12 -11.37
CA ARG A 105 -15.76 4.20 -10.24
C ARG A 105 -15.72 5.00 -8.93
N ALA A 106 -16.49 4.56 -7.95
CA ALA A 106 -16.54 5.21 -6.65
C ALA A 106 -15.20 5.10 -5.91
N ASP A 107 -14.78 6.19 -5.30
CA ASP A 107 -13.67 6.17 -4.34
C ASP A 107 -14.06 5.41 -3.08
N GLY A 108 -13.07 4.75 -2.47
CA GLY A 108 -13.21 4.24 -1.11
C GLY A 108 -13.23 5.35 -0.06
N ILE A 109 -13.17 4.96 1.23
CA ILE A 109 -13.00 5.91 2.33
C ILE A 109 -11.78 6.81 2.05
N PHE A 110 -11.95 8.13 2.16
CA PHE A 110 -10.91 9.08 1.77
C PHE A 110 -9.62 8.89 2.57
N ARG A 111 -9.71 8.80 3.90
CA ARG A 111 -8.55 8.67 4.79
C ARG A 111 -8.80 7.62 5.87
N LYS A 112 -7.79 6.81 6.19
CA LYS A 112 -7.82 5.84 7.29
C LYS A 112 -6.52 5.93 8.10
N THR A 113 -6.21 7.14 8.54
CA THR A 113 -5.01 7.44 9.33
C THR A 113 -5.05 6.68 10.64
N ALA A 114 -3.96 5.97 10.94
CA ALA A 114 -3.72 5.38 12.23
C ALA A 114 -2.48 6.04 12.84
N SER A 115 -2.49 6.21 14.16
CA SER A 115 -1.37 6.82 14.89
C SER A 115 -0.46 5.74 15.45
N ASN A 116 0.84 5.88 15.25
CA ASN A 116 1.90 5.04 15.81
C ASN A 116 2.47 5.59 17.14
N LEU A 117 1.87 6.65 17.72
CA LEU A 117 2.40 7.40 18.89
C LEU A 117 2.60 6.53 20.15
N GLU A 118 1.85 5.44 20.29
CA GLU A 118 1.99 4.51 21.41
C GLU A 118 3.10 3.47 21.19
N THR A 119 3.80 3.53 20.05
CA THR A 119 4.77 2.53 19.63
C THR A 119 6.14 3.16 19.45
N GLU A 120 7.12 2.72 20.24
CA GLU A 120 8.54 3.04 20.00
C GLU A 120 9.14 2.21 18.84
N ILE A 121 8.31 1.76 17.91
CA ILE A 121 8.68 0.84 16.84
C ILE A 121 8.49 1.59 15.54
N ILE A 122 9.62 2.11 15.04
CA ILE A 122 9.67 2.86 13.78
C ILE A 122 9.66 1.83 12.64
N VAL A 123 8.70 1.97 11.73
CA VAL A 123 8.56 1.19 10.48
C VAL A 123 8.75 2.09 9.28
#